data_AF-A0A645HQJ1-F1
#
_entry.id   AF-A0A645HQJ1-F1
#
_cell.length_a   1.000
_cell.length_b   1.000
_cell.length_c   1.000
_cell.angle_alpha   90.00
_cell.angle_beta   90.00
_cell.angle_gamma   90.00
#
_symmetry.space_group_name_H-M   'P 1'
#
loop_
_entity.id
_entity.type
_entity.pdbx_description
1 polymer ?
#
loop_
_entity_poly.entity_id
_entity_poly.type
_entity_poly.pdbx_seq_one_letter_code
_entity_poly.pdbx_strand_id
1 'polypeptide(L)'
;MKAEGEGLSVIRDFVGHGVGRNMHEEPQIPNYGKPGRGPRLVSGMVFAIEPMINQGSYDVEVLLDNWTVVTLDGKLSAHYENTVVITDGEPELLTL
;
A
#
# COMPACT_ATOMS: atom_id res chain seq x y z
N MET A 1 -12.33 -8.32 1.65
CA MET A 1 -11.74 -7.04 1.17
C MET A 1 -12.12 -6.88 -0.29
N LYS A 2 -12.24 -5.66 -0.87
CA LYS A 2 -12.78 -5.50 -2.24
C LYS A 2 -12.02 -6.34 -3.27
N ALA A 3 -10.69 -6.27 -3.30
CA ALA A 3 -9.86 -7.06 -4.23
C ALA A 3 -10.03 -8.58 -4.05
N GLU A 4 -9.93 -9.08 -2.82
CA GLU A 4 -10.09 -10.51 -2.51
C GLU A 4 -11.47 -11.07 -2.86
N GLY A 5 -12.52 -10.25 -2.77
CA GLY A 5 -13.88 -10.62 -3.19
C GLY A 5 -14.02 -10.81 -4.71
N GLU A 6 -13.15 -10.17 -5.49
CA GLU A 6 -13.11 -10.26 -6.96
C GLU A 6 -12.14 -11.35 -7.46
N GLY A 7 -11.62 -12.19 -6.56
CA GLY A 7 -10.68 -13.26 -6.90
C GLY A 7 -9.23 -12.80 -7.15
N LEU A 8 -8.90 -11.57 -6.76
CA LEU A 8 -7.53 -11.03 -6.75
C LEU A 8 -6.92 -11.18 -5.35
N SER A 9 -5.64 -10.88 -5.19
CA SER A 9 -4.97 -10.88 -3.89
C SER A 9 -4.19 -9.59 -3.64
N VAL A 10 -3.98 -9.25 -2.37
CA VAL A 10 -3.25 -8.06 -1.95
C VAL A 10 -1.89 -8.51 -1.41
N ILE A 11 -0.80 -7.96 -1.95
CA ILE A 11 0.57 -8.25 -1.49
C ILE A 11 0.70 -7.85 -0.01
N ARG A 12 1.45 -8.65 0.77
CA ARG A 12 1.56 -8.47 2.22
C ARG A 12 2.93 -8.01 2.70
N ASP A 13 3.94 -8.24 1.87
CA ASP A 13 5.36 -7.94 2.12
C ASP A 13 5.68 -6.45 1.97
N PHE A 14 4.87 -5.73 1.19
CA PHE A 14 5.01 -4.29 0.94
C PHE A 14 3.74 -3.54 1.36
N VAL A 15 3.94 -2.36 1.92
CA VAL A 15 2.91 -1.54 2.56
C VAL A 15 3.21 -0.07 2.28
N GLY A 16 2.18 0.77 2.36
CA GLY A 16 2.38 2.20 2.36
C GLY A 16 3.16 2.69 3.57
N HIS A 17 3.53 3.95 3.54
CA HIS A 17 4.40 4.55 4.55
C HIS A 17 4.07 6.03 4.79
N GLY A 18 4.46 6.54 5.94
CA GLY A 18 4.58 7.98 6.15
C GLY A 18 5.57 8.57 5.15
N VAL A 19 5.26 9.75 4.62
CA VAL A 19 6.11 10.45 3.65
C VAL A 19 6.10 11.95 3.94
N GLY A 20 7.27 12.57 3.95
CA GLY A 20 7.37 14.00 4.23
C GLY A 20 8.81 14.46 4.34
N ARG A 21 9.36 14.44 5.56
CA ARG A 21 10.77 14.81 5.78
C ARG A 21 11.71 13.73 5.29
N ASN A 22 11.34 12.47 5.47
CA ASN A 22 12.02 11.33 4.88
C ASN A 22 11.16 10.72 3.77
N MET A 23 11.82 10.05 2.83
CA MET A 23 11.15 9.33 1.74
C MET A 23 10.23 8.24 2.29
N HIS A 24 10.71 7.45 3.25
CA HIS A 24 9.93 6.46 3.98
C HIS A 24 10.06 6.73 5.48
N GLU A 25 8.94 6.93 6.18
CA GLU A 25 8.87 7.08 7.63
C GLU A 25 7.62 6.39 8.20
N GLU A 26 7.55 6.25 9.53
CA GLU A 26 6.34 5.74 10.18
C GLU A 26 5.14 6.69 9.96
N PRO A 27 3.90 6.19 9.97
CA PRO A 27 3.53 4.79 10.18
C PRO A 27 3.59 3.94 8.91
N GLN A 28 3.80 2.63 9.06
CA GLN A 28 3.43 1.68 8.02
C GLN A 28 1.91 1.66 7.80
N ILE A 29 1.48 1.60 6.54
CA ILE A 29 0.08 1.58 6.09
C ILE A 29 -0.19 0.28 5.30
N PRO A 30 -0.55 -0.83 5.99
CA PRO A 30 -0.87 -2.07 5.29
C PRO A 30 -2.10 -1.94 4.40
N ASN A 31 -1.99 -2.44 3.16
CA ASN A 31 -3.09 -2.52 2.20
C ASN A 31 -4.07 -3.67 2.49
N TYR A 32 -3.81 -4.43 3.56
CA TYR A 32 -4.58 -5.59 4.00
C TYR A 32 -4.95 -5.48 5.48
N GLY A 33 -5.98 -6.23 5.89
CA GLY A 33 -6.40 -6.31 7.29
C GLY A 33 -7.90 -6.20 7.47
N LYS A 34 -8.32 -5.84 8.69
CA LYS A 34 -9.73 -5.67 9.06
C LYS A 34 -10.10 -4.19 9.03
N PRO A 35 -11.28 -3.82 8.47
CA PRO A 35 -11.77 -2.45 8.55
C PRO A 35 -11.78 -1.91 9.98
N GLY A 36 -11.38 -0.64 10.15
CA GLY A 36 -11.31 0.03 11.45
C GLY A 36 -10.09 -0.37 12.31
N ARG A 37 -9.10 -1.06 11.74
CA ARG A 37 -7.79 -1.32 12.35
C ARG A 37 -6.70 -0.57 11.60
N GLY A 38 -5.62 -0.23 12.30
CA GLY A 38 -4.50 0.53 11.75
C GLY A 38 -4.04 1.64 12.70
N PRO A 39 -3.10 2.49 12.26
CA PRO A 39 -2.67 3.65 13.03
C PRO A 39 -3.84 4.62 13.24
N ARG A 40 -3.82 5.33 14.38
CA ARG A 40 -4.78 6.40 14.64
C ARG A 40 -4.37 7.62 13.80
N LEU A 41 -5.22 7.97 12.84
CA LEU A 41 -5.02 9.13 11.98
C LEU A 41 -5.22 10.42 12.78
N VAL A 42 -4.30 11.37 12.62
CA VAL A 42 -4.38 12.72 13.19
C VAL A 42 -4.02 13.75 12.13
N SER A 43 -4.61 14.94 12.24
CA SER A 43 -4.35 16.06 11.34
C SER A 43 -2.86 16.37 11.22
N GLY A 44 -2.41 16.65 9.99
CA GLY A 44 -1.01 16.88 9.64
C GLY A 44 -0.20 15.62 9.30
N MET A 45 -0.75 14.41 9.48
CA MET A 45 -0.10 13.19 8.97
C MET A 45 -0.13 13.17 7.45
N VAL A 46 0.98 12.76 6.84
CA VAL A 46 1.11 12.55 5.39
C VAL A 46 1.63 11.14 5.15
N PHE A 47 0.96 10.37 4.30
CA PHE A 47 1.36 9.00 3.98
C PHE A 47 0.92 8.58 2.57
N ALA A 48 1.62 7.60 2.02
CA ALA A 48 1.29 6.92 0.80
C ALA A 48 0.22 5.84 1.05
N ILE A 49 -0.80 5.82 0.19
CA ILE A 49 -1.72 4.69 0.04
C ILE A 49 -1.39 4.05 -1.31
N GLU A 50 -0.77 2.86 -1.26
CA GLU A 50 -0.10 2.24 -2.41
C GLU A 50 -0.45 0.75 -2.58
N PRO A 51 -1.71 0.40 -2.89
CA PRO A 51 -2.12 -1.00 -3.04
C PRO A 51 -1.46 -1.68 -4.25
N MET A 52 -0.77 -2.78 -3.98
CA MET A 52 -0.26 -3.71 -4.98
C MET A 52 -1.13 -4.97 -5.01
N ILE A 53 -1.75 -5.24 -6.16
CA ILE A 53 -2.79 -6.25 -6.33
C ILE A 53 -2.34 -7.28 -7.36
N ASN A 54 -2.34 -8.56 -6.98
CA ASN A 54 -2.00 -9.66 -7.85
C ASN A 54 -3.27 -10.34 -8.39
N GLN A 55 -3.19 -10.83 -9.63
CA GLN A 55 -4.21 -11.72 -10.20
C GLN A 55 -4.20 -13.12 -9.54
N GLY A 56 -3.06 -13.50 -8.94
CA GLY A 56 -2.78 -14.80 -8.40
C GLY A 56 -2.66 -14.83 -6.88
N SER A 57 -1.67 -15.56 -6.37
CA SER A 57 -1.33 -15.51 -4.94
C SER A 57 -0.81 -14.14 -4.52
N TYR A 58 -0.87 -13.82 -3.23
CA TYR A 58 -0.25 -12.61 -2.67
C TYR A 58 1.27 -12.75 -2.54
N ASP A 59 1.80 -13.96 -2.69
CA ASP A 59 3.23 -14.26 -2.54
C ASP A 59 4.06 -13.62 -3.65
N VAL A 60 5.20 -13.06 -3.26
CA VAL A 60 6.16 -12.41 -4.14
C VAL A 60 7.58 -12.88 -3.86
N GLU A 61 8.47 -12.66 -4.83
CA GLU A 61 9.90 -12.91 -4.70
C GLU A 61 10.68 -11.65 -5.11
N VAL A 62 11.71 -11.30 -4.35
CA VAL A 62 12.70 -10.30 -4.74
C VAL A 62 13.79 -11.00 -5.53
N LEU A 63 14.02 -10.56 -6.77
CA LEU A 63 15.02 -11.16 -7.65
C LEU A 63 16.46 -10.88 -7.17
N LEU A 64 17.42 -11.53 -7.82
CA LEU A 64 18.85 -11.45 -7.49
C LEU A 64 19.45 -10.04 -7.60
N ASP A 65 18.75 -9.10 -8.26
CA ASP A 65 19.14 -7.69 -8.29
C ASP A 65 18.82 -6.95 -6.97
N ASN A 66 18.11 -7.58 -6.03
CA ASN A 66 17.65 -7.05 -4.76
C ASN A 66 16.62 -5.90 -4.87
N TRP A 67 15.99 -5.74 -6.03
CA TRP A 67 15.05 -4.65 -6.29
C TRP A 67 13.78 -5.11 -7.00
N THR A 68 13.91 -5.91 -8.05
CA THR A 68 12.78 -6.32 -8.85
C THR A 68 11.94 -7.30 -8.04
N VAL A 69 10.68 -6.94 -7.80
CA VAL A 69 9.69 -7.79 -7.14
C VAL A 69 8.80 -8.42 -8.19
N VAL A 70 8.68 -9.74 -8.18
CA VAL A 70 7.81 -10.50 -9.07
C VAL A 70 6.78 -11.31 -8.29
N THR A 71 5.63 -11.58 -8.91
CA THR A 71 4.67 -12.53 -8.37
C THR A 71 5.26 -13.94 -8.39
N LEU A 72 5.10 -14.70 -7.30
CA LEU A 72 5.67 -16.04 -7.20
C LEU A 72 5.08 -17.01 -8.24
N ASP A 73 3.83 -16.78 -8.66
CA ASP A 73 3.14 -17.59 -9.66
C ASP A 73 3.24 -17.04 -11.10
N GLY A 74 4.00 -15.96 -11.31
CA GLY A 74 4.24 -15.34 -12.62
C GLY A 74 3.03 -14.67 -13.26
N LYS A 75 1.91 -14.51 -12.53
CA LYS A 75 0.73 -13.80 -13.04
C LYS A 75 0.87 -12.29 -12.93
N LEU A 76 -0.08 -11.58 -13.53
CA LEU A 76 -0.11 -10.12 -13.56
C LEU A 76 -0.23 -9.52 -12.15
N SER A 77 0.40 -8.36 -11.98
CA SER A 77 0.25 -7.49 -10.83
C SER A 77 -0.04 -6.06 -11.31
N ALA A 78 -0.76 -5.30 -10.49
CA ALA A 78 -1.05 -3.89 -10.72
C ALA A 78 -0.76 -3.10 -9.44
N HIS A 79 -0.22 -1.90 -9.62
CA HIS A 79 0.10 -0.98 -8.53
C HIS A 79 -0.45 0.41 -8.85
N TYR A 80 -0.94 1.10 -7.84
CA TYR A 80 -1.32 2.51 -7.91
C TYR A 80 -1.06 3.17 -6.56
N GLU A 81 -0.70 4.44 -6.57
CA GLU A 81 -0.32 5.18 -5.37
C GLU A 81 -0.89 6.60 -5.39
N ASN A 82 -1.28 7.10 -4.21
CA ASN A 82 -1.38 8.52 -3.94
C ASN A 82 -0.77 8.89 -2.59
N THR A 83 -0.19 10.08 -2.53
CA THR A 83 0.14 10.73 -1.27
C THR A 83 -1.07 11.47 -0.73
N VAL A 84 -1.41 11.22 0.54
CA VAL A 84 -2.56 11.78 1.22
C VAL A 84 -2.11 12.58 2.43
N VAL A 85 -2.68 13.78 2.63
CA VAL A 85 -2.56 14.52 3.89
C VAL A 85 -3.88 14.43 4.67
N ILE A 86 -3.78 14.13 5.96
CA ILE A 86 -4.92 14.17 6.88
C ILE A 86 -5.10 15.61 7.36
N THR A 87 -6.33 16.11 7.25
CA THR A 87 -6.72 17.44 7.74
C THR A 87 -7.68 17.29 8.92
N ASP A 88 -8.12 18.41 9.49
CA ASP A 88 -9.22 18.42 10.48
C ASP A 88 -10.60 18.19 9.84
N GLY A 89 -10.67 18.14 8.51
CA GLY A 89 -11.86 17.83 7.72
C GLY A 89 -11.61 16.63 6.80
N GLU A 90 -11.93 16.80 5.52
CA GLU A 90 -11.67 15.76 4.51
C GLU A 90 -10.16 15.64 4.22
N PRO A 91 -9.64 14.43 4.02
CA PRO A 91 -8.26 14.25 3.59
C PRO A 91 -8.05 14.81 2.18
N GLU A 92 -6.85 15.33 1.90
CA GLU A 92 -6.50 15.84 0.57
C GLU A 92 -5.53 14.90 -0.15
N LEU A 93 -5.76 14.72 -1.45
CA LEU A 93 -4.85 14.00 -2.35
C LEU A 93 -3.85 14.97 -2.94
N LEU A 94 -2.56 14.74 -2.69
CA LEU A 94 -1.50 15.67 -3.10
C LEU A 94 -0.96 15.40 -4.51
N THR A 95 -1.31 14.26 -5.11
CA THR A 95 -0.66 13.71 -6.32
C THR A 95 -1.65 13.31 -7.43
N LEU A 96 -2.77 14.04 -7.55
CA LEU A 96 -3.78 13.85 -8.61
C LEU A 96 -3.35 14.40 -9.98
#